data_AF-A0A445A4V3-F1
#
_entry.id   AF-A0A445A4V3-F1
#
_cell.length_a   1.000
_cell.length_b   1.000
_cell.length_c   1.000
_cell.angle_alpha   90.00
_cell.angle_beta   90.00
_cell.angle_gamma   90.00
#
_symmetry.space_group_name_H-M   'P 1'
#
loop_
_entity.id
_entity.type
_entity.pdbx_description
1 polymer ?
#
loop_
_entity_poly.entity_id
_entity_poly.type
_entity_poly.pdbx_seq_one_letter_code
_entity_poly.pdbx_strand_id
1 'polypeptide(L)'
;MQFILHDWNDEKCIKILKKCKEAITRSKGRKGKVIVIDMVVDDEKSDGYNKSIETQLFFDMLMMVEVNGKERNEKEWANLIFSAGFSSYKINLSALGLRSLIEIFP
;
A
#
# COMPACT_ATOMS: atom_id res chain seq x y z
N MET A 1 3.84 6.33 5.66
CA MET A 1 2.60 5.80 6.26
C MET A 1 2.84 4.33 6.53
N GLN A 2 2.65 3.87 7.76
CA GLN A 2 2.87 2.48 8.13
C GLN A 2 1.63 2.02 8.88
N PHE A 3 0.96 0.96 8.41
CA PHE A 3 -0.31 0.48 8.97
C PHE A 3 -1.35 1.60 9.06
N ILE A 4 -1.66 2.18 7.89
CA ILE A 4 -2.67 3.22 7.79
C ILE A 4 -3.65 2.90 6.68
N LEU A 5 -3.20 2.52 5.49
CA LEU A 5 -4.11 2.41 4.35
C LEU A 5 -4.94 1.12 4.38
N HIS A 6 -4.50 0.08 5.11
CA HIS A 6 -5.32 -1.11 5.34
C HIS A 6 -6.54 -0.87 6.25
N ASP A 7 -6.53 0.18 7.08
CA ASP A 7 -7.65 0.52 7.99
C ASP A 7 -8.84 1.14 7.25
N TRP A 8 -8.65 1.53 5.99
CA TRP A 8 -9.62 2.31 5.25
C TRP A 8 -10.04 1.61 3.97
N ASN A 9 -11.29 1.85 3.56
CA ASN A 9 -11.75 1.50 2.22
C ASN A 9 -11.08 2.35 1.13
N ASP A 10 -11.24 1.93 -0.11
CA ASP A 10 -10.52 2.51 -1.26
C ASP A 10 -10.84 4.00 -1.46
N GLU A 11 -12.09 4.42 -1.27
CA GLU A 11 -12.49 5.83 -1.39
C GLU A 11 -11.75 6.74 -0.40
N LYS A 12 -11.61 6.29 0.86
CA LYS A 12 -10.90 7.04 1.90
C LYS A 12 -9.39 7.01 1.66
N CYS A 13 -8.82 5.88 1.25
CA CYS A 13 -7.42 5.78 0.85
C CYS A 13 -7.06 6.74 -0.29
N ILE A 14 -7.91 6.84 -1.32
CA ILE A 14 -7.71 7.78 -2.44
C ILE A 14 -7.69 9.22 -1.93
N LYS A 15 -8.57 9.59 -0.99
CA LYS A 15 -8.58 10.93 -0.38
C LYS A 15 -7.29 11.22 0.39
N ILE A 16 -6.79 10.26 1.18
CA ILE A 16 -5.52 10.37 1.91
C ILE A 16 -4.36 10.56 0.92
N LEU A 17 -4.28 9.69 -0.09
CA LEU A 17 -3.21 9.72 -1.09
C LEU A 17 -3.20 11.01 -1.91
N LYS A 18 -4.36 11.57 -2.28
CA LYS A 18 -4.45 12.88 -2.93
C LYS A 18 -3.85 13.98 -2.06
N LYS A 19 -4.11 13.96 -0.74
CA LYS A 19 -3.51 14.92 0.20
C LYS A 19 -1.99 14.73 0.33
N CYS A 20 -1.51 13.49 0.33
CA CYS A 20 -0.08 13.22 0.28
C CYS A 20 0.55 13.76 -1.02
N LYS A 21 -0.13 13.60 -2.17
CA LYS A 21 0.33 14.13 -3.45
C LYS A 21 0.47 15.66 -3.40
N GLU A 22 -0.57 16.35 -2.92
CA GLU A 22 -0.56 17.81 -2.73
C GLU A 22 0.63 18.23 -1.84
N ALA A 23 0.87 17.52 -0.74
CA ALA A 23 1.95 17.83 0.19
C ALA A 23 3.34 17.73 -0.45
N ILE A 24 3.62 16.66 -1.21
CA ILE A 24 4.95 16.43 -1.79
C ILE A 24 5.23 17.27 -3.05
N THR A 25 4.19 17.66 -3.78
CA THR A 25 4.30 18.48 -5.00
C THR A 25 4.50 19.97 -4.70
N ARG A 26 4.10 20.45 -3.51
CA ARG A 26 4.32 21.85 -3.08
C ARG A 26 5.79 22.19 -2.80
N SER A 27 6.67 21.19 -2.64
CA SER A 27 8.09 21.46 -2.42
C SER A 27 8.77 21.84 -3.74
N LYS A 28 9.03 23.14 -3.94
CA LYS A 28 9.74 23.64 -5.13
C LYS A 28 11.17 23.09 -5.13
N GLY A 29 11.47 22.15 -6.03
CA GLY A 29 12.83 21.71 -6.36
C GLY A 29 13.25 20.30 -5.91
N ARG A 30 12.42 19.55 -5.16
CA ARG A 30 12.70 18.13 -4.86
C ARG A 30 11.57 17.23 -5.34
N LYS A 31 11.91 16.17 -6.06
CA LYS A 31 10.97 15.07 -6.39
C LYS A 31 10.70 14.30 -5.10
N GLY A 32 9.62 14.66 -4.40
CA GLY A 32 9.13 13.87 -3.26
C GLY A 32 8.53 12.55 -3.71
N LYS A 33 8.42 11.60 -2.78
CA LYS A 33 7.70 10.33 -2.95
C LYS A 33 6.89 10.04 -1.70
N VAL A 34 5.83 9.27 -1.84
CA VAL A 34 5.09 8.73 -0.70
C VAL A 34 5.61 7.33 -0.42
N ILE A 35 5.89 7.02 0.84
CA ILE A 35 6.29 5.67 1.28
C ILE A 35 5.15 5.10 2.10
N VAL A 36 4.65 3.95 1.67
CA VAL A 36 3.65 3.14 2.38
C VAL A 36 4.32 1.84 2.83
N ILE A 37 4.05 1.42 4.07
CA ILE A 37 4.44 0.14 4.63
C ILE A 37 3.16 -0.55 5.08
N ASP A 38 2.65 -1.44 4.24
CA ASP A 38 1.45 -2.26 4.45
C ASP A 38 1.65 -3.64 3.80
N MET A 39 0.74 -4.58 4.05
CA MET A 39 0.83 -5.89 3.40
C MET A 39 0.35 -5.81 1.95
N VAL A 40 1.00 -6.62 1.12
CA VAL A 40 0.55 -6.91 -0.24
C VAL A 40 0.26 -8.40 -0.27
N VAL A 41 -1.01 -8.76 -0.39
CA VAL A 41 -1.46 -10.16 -0.36
C VAL A 41 -1.40 -10.79 -1.74
N ASP A 42 -1.29 -12.12 -1.77
CA ASP A 42 -1.40 -12.93 -3.00
C ASP A 42 -0.44 -12.49 -4.11
N ASP A 43 0.84 -12.33 -3.76
CA ASP A 43 1.87 -11.97 -4.73
C ASP A 43 2.52 -13.22 -5.32
N GLU A 44 2.09 -13.56 -6.53
CA GLU A 44 2.64 -14.64 -7.37
C GLU A 44 4.16 -14.51 -7.60
N LYS A 45 4.75 -13.33 -7.41
CA LYS A 45 6.18 -13.06 -7.62
C LYS A 45 7.01 -13.22 -6.34
N SER A 46 6.43 -13.72 -5.26
CA SER A 46 7.15 -14.01 -4.02
C SER A 46 8.01 -15.27 -4.13
N ASP A 47 8.96 -15.27 -5.07
CA ASP A 47 9.96 -16.31 -5.21
C ASP A 47 10.81 -16.37 -3.92
N GLY A 48 10.52 -17.34 -3.06
CA GLY A 48 11.43 -17.80 -2.01
C GLY A 48 11.37 -17.08 -0.65
N TYR A 49 10.44 -16.16 -0.42
CA TYR A 49 10.19 -15.64 0.94
C TYR A 49 8.95 -16.33 1.51
N ASN A 50 9.15 -17.13 2.58
CA ASN A 50 8.12 -17.84 3.36
C ASN A 50 7.09 -16.87 4.00
N LYS A 51 6.35 -16.09 3.21
CA LYS A 51 5.12 -15.45 3.66
C LYS A 51 4.06 -16.53 3.65
N SER A 52 3.67 -17.00 4.84
CA SER A 52 2.54 -17.92 4.95
C SER A 52 1.29 -17.21 4.44
N ILE A 53 0.75 -17.72 3.33
CA ILE A 53 -0.50 -17.23 2.74
C ILE A 53 -1.63 -17.29 3.78
N GLU A 54 -1.62 -18.31 4.63
CA GLU A 54 -2.57 -18.47 5.74
C GLU A 54 -2.47 -17.30 6.73
N THR A 55 -1.26 -16.84 7.04
CA THR A 55 -1.05 -15.71 7.95
C THR A 55 -1.51 -14.40 7.31
N GLN A 56 -1.30 -14.21 6.01
CA GLN A 56 -1.79 -13.03 5.29
C GLN A 56 -3.31 -12.98 5.26
N LEU A 57 -3.96 -14.11 4.96
CA LEU A 57 -5.42 -14.23 4.96
C LEU A 57 -6.01 -14.05 6.36
N PHE A 58 -5.34 -14.58 7.40
CA PHE A 58 -5.74 -14.34 8.78
C PHE A 58 -5.67 -12.85 9.14
N PHE A 59 -4.63 -12.15 8.70
CA PHE A 59 -4.50 -10.71 8.92
C PHE A 59 -5.56 -9.90 8.16
N ASP A 60 -5.87 -10.28 6.91
CA ASP A 60 -6.95 -9.64 6.15
C ASP A 60 -8.32 -9.80 6.85
N MET A 61 -8.61 -11.00 7.36
CA MET A 61 -9.79 -11.25 8.18
C MET A 61 -9.78 -10.41 9.47
N LEU A 62 -8.64 -10.26 10.13
CA LEU A 62 -8.50 -9.41 11.31
C LEU A 62 -8.80 -7.94 10.98
N MET A 63 -8.29 -7.41 9.86
CA MET A 63 -8.58 -6.04 9.43
C MET A 63 -10.06 -5.83 9.10
N MET A 64 -10.71 -6.83 8.50
CA MET A 64 -12.15 -6.79 8.25
C MET A 64 -12.96 -6.71 9.56
N VAL A 65 -12.57 -7.45 10.60
CA VAL A 65 -13.30 -7.51 11.88
C VAL A 65 -13.05 -6.26 12.74
N GLU A 66 -11.80 -5.83 12.89
CA GLU A 66 -11.42 -4.80 13.86
C GLU A 66 -11.68 -3.38 13.36
N VAL A 67 -11.41 -3.12 12.07
CA VAL A 67 -11.40 -1.75 11.52
C VAL A 67 -12.29 -1.61 10.28
N ASN A 68 -12.99 -2.67 9.87
CA ASN A 68 -13.72 -2.74 8.59
C ASN A 68 -12.81 -2.34 7.42
N GLY A 69 -11.54 -2.74 7.53
CA GLY A 69 -10.47 -2.51 6.58
C GLY A 69 -10.27 -3.71 5.67
N LYS A 70 -9.19 -3.67 4.87
CA LYS A 70 -8.75 -4.80 4.05
C LYS A 70 -7.27 -4.69 3.73
N GLU A 71 -6.62 -5.84 3.66
CA GLU A 71 -5.36 -5.96 2.94
C GLU A 71 -5.63 -5.95 1.43
N ARG A 72 -4.59 -5.65 0.63
CA ARG A 72 -4.75 -5.45 -0.82
C ARG A 72 -3.69 -6.22 -1.60
N ASN A 73 -4.07 -6.78 -2.74
CA ASN A 73 -3.10 -7.34 -3.68
C ASN A 73 -2.45 -6.23 -4.54
N GLU A 74 -1.42 -6.59 -5.33
CA GLU A 74 -0.69 -5.62 -6.16
C GLU A 74 -1.62 -4.86 -7.13
N LYS A 75 -2.61 -5.53 -7.73
CA LYS A 75 -3.54 -4.92 -8.69
C LYS A 75 -4.44 -3.87 -8.03
N GLU A 76 -4.94 -4.17 -6.83
CA GLU A 76 -5.74 -3.22 -6.04
C GLU A 76 -4.91 -2.02 -5.59
N TRP A 77 -3.66 -2.26 -5.15
CA TRP A 77 -2.71 -1.19 -4.85
C TRP A 77 -2.47 -0.28 -6.05
N ALA A 78 -2.20 -0.86 -7.22
CA ALA A 78 -1.99 -0.13 -8.46
C ALA A 78 -3.21 0.75 -8.79
N ASN A 79 -4.42 0.19 -8.76
CA ASN A 79 -5.66 0.93 -9.02
C ASN A 79 -5.83 2.11 -8.06
N LEU A 80 -5.57 1.91 -6.78
CA LEU A 80 -5.69 2.92 -5.73
C LEU A 80 -4.66 4.06 -5.91
N ILE A 81 -3.43 3.72 -6.28
CA ILE A 81 -2.35 4.67 -6.56
C ILE A 81 -2.67 5.51 -7.79
N PHE A 82 -3.06 4.89 -8.90
CA PHE A 82 -3.38 5.60 -10.14
C PHE A 82 -4.67 6.43 -10.00
N SER A 83 -5.68 5.94 -9.28
CA SER A 83 -6.90 6.69 -8.99
C SER A 83 -6.65 7.93 -8.10
N ALA A 84 -5.61 7.91 -7.28
CA ALA A 84 -5.13 9.08 -6.54
C ALA A 84 -4.29 10.05 -7.40
N GLY A 85 -4.03 9.68 -8.66
CA GLY A 85 -3.40 10.51 -9.68
C GLY A 85 -1.88 10.41 -9.76
N PHE A 86 -1.24 9.47 -9.06
CA PHE A 86 0.22 9.26 -9.14
C PHE A 86 0.63 8.63 -10.47
N SER A 87 1.90 8.78 -10.86
CA SER A 87 2.40 8.34 -12.18
C SER A 87 2.98 6.93 -12.18
N SER A 88 3.56 6.50 -11.07
CA SER A 88 4.23 5.20 -10.97
C SER A 88 4.41 4.77 -9.51
N TYR A 89 4.71 3.49 -9.32
CA TYR A 89 5.01 2.92 -8.02
C TYR A 89 6.07 1.82 -8.12
N LYS A 90 6.68 1.49 -6.99
CA LYS A 90 7.59 0.35 -6.84
C LYS A 90 7.25 -0.38 -5.54
N ILE A 91 7.00 -1.69 -5.63
CA ILE A 91 6.78 -2.54 -4.46
C ILE A 91 8.03 -3.36 -4.19
N ASN A 92 8.50 -3.33 -2.94
CA ASN A 92 9.54 -4.19 -2.42
C ASN A 92 8.93 -5.15 -1.41
N LEU A 93 8.78 -6.42 -1.83
CA LEU A 93 8.12 -7.48 -1.06
C LEU A 93 9.04 -8.14 -0.03
N SER A 94 10.36 -8.06 -0.21
CA SER A 94 11.35 -8.76 0.62
C SER A 94 11.86 -7.93 1.80
N ALA A 95 11.55 -6.63 1.84
CA ALA A 95 12.18 -5.73 2.78
C ALA A 95 11.76 -5.91 4.26
N LEU A 96 10.54 -6.41 4.55
CA LEU A 96 9.92 -6.23 5.89
C LEU A 96 9.05 -7.41 6.40
N GLY A 97 9.41 -8.66 6.07
CA GLY A 97 8.66 -9.84 6.50
C GLY A 97 7.31 -9.93 5.78
N LEU A 98 6.19 -10.06 6.53
CA LEU A 98 4.85 -10.05 5.91
C LEU A 98 4.51 -8.72 5.21
N ARG A 99 5.11 -7.62 5.69
CA ARG A 99 4.88 -6.27 5.15
C ARG A 99 5.66 -6.06 3.86
N SER A 100 5.20 -5.10 3.09
CA SER A 100 5.82 -4.64 1.87
C SER A 100 6.11 -3.14 1.97
N LEU A 101 7.18 -2.70 1.31
CA LEU A 101 7.48 -1.28 1.15
C LEU A 101 7.03 -0.84 -0.23
N ILE A 102 6.10 0.11 -0.28
CA ILE A 102 5.53 0.65 -1.50
C ILE A 102 6.00 2.10 -1.65
N GLU A 103 6.80 2.36 -2.68
CA GLU A 103 7.22 3.70 -3.06
C GLU A 103 6.28 4.22 -4.15
N ILE A 104 5.70 5.41 -3.95
CA ILE A 104 4.73 6.00 -4.87
C ILE A 104 5.23 7.36 -5.34
N PHE A 105 5.22 7.58 -6.66
CA PHE A 105 5.84 8.75 -7.30
C PHE A 105 4.79 9.65 -7.99
N PRO A 106 4.86 10.99 -7.82
CA PRO A 106 3.90 11.98 -8.36
C PRO A 106 3.59 11.85 -9.85
#